data_AF-A0A831UCM3-F1
#
_entry.id   AF-A0A831UCM3-F1
#
_cell.length_a   1.000
_cell.length_b   1.000
_cell.length_c   1.000
_cell.angle_alpha   90.00
_cell.angle_beta   90.00
_cell.angle_gamma   90.00
#
_symmetry.space_group_name_H-M   'P 1'
#
loop_
_entity.id
_entity.type
_entity.pdbx_description
1 polymer ?
#
loop_
_entity_poly.entity_id
_entity_poly.type
_entity_poly.pdbx_seq_one_letter_code
_entity_poly.pdbx_strand_id
1 'polypeptide(L)'
;MNERTKNISANVTVIAVITLVLIGGNTWWRQRTQFHRGESALAARDYLAAIAGYEAAIHMYTPGSSLVERSARRLWEMGGEFERVGDLERALITYRALRSSFCAVRWLVQPGEEWIAACDRKIAEILRRQGYAPAAPR
;
A
#
# COMPACT_ATOMS: atom_id res chain seq x y z
N MET A 1 18.79 13.03 -41.94
CA MET A 1 18.33 11.81 -41.23
C MET A 1 17.74 10.85 -42.25
N ASN A 2 18.37 9.69 -42.47
CA ASN A 2 17.99 8.72 -43.50
C ASN A 2 16.62 8.08 -43.20
N GLU A 3 15.87 7.68 -44.24
CA GLU A 3 14.56 7.00 -44.09
C GLU A 3 14.64 5.74 -43.21
N ARG A 4 15.74 4.97 -43.31
CA ARG A 4 15.98 3.83 -42.41
C ARG A 4 16.04 4.25 -40.94
N THR A 5 16.70 5.37 -40.63
CA THR A 5 16.80 5.88 -39.25
C THR A 5 15.43 6.31 -38.72
N LYS A 6 14.59 6.93 -39.56
CA LYS A 6 13.21 7.32 -39.18
C LYS A 6 12.33 6.10 -38.88
N ASN A 7 12.40 5.06 -39.72
CA ASN A 7 11.62 3.84 -39.53
C ASN A 7 12.05 3.08 -38.26
N ILE A 8 13.36 3.02 -38.00
CA ILE A 8 13.88 2.41 -36.77
C ILE A 8 13.41 3.20 -35.54
N SER A 9 13.51 4.53 -35.55
CA SER A 9 13.05 5.34 -34.42
C SER A 9 11.55 5.17 -34.17
N ALA A 10 10.73 5.14 -35.23
CA ALA A 10 9.30 4.94 -35.10
C ALA A 10 8.96 3.57 -34.48
N ASN A 11 9.60 2.49 -34.95
CA ASN A 11 9.39 1.15 -34.41
C ASN A 11 9.82 1.05 -32.94
N VAL A 12 10.97 1.64 -32.58
CA VAL A 12 11.43 1.68 -31.18
C VAL A 12 10.44 2.41 -30.29
N THR A 13 9.92 3.56 -30.73
CA THR A 13 8.90 4.31 -29.98
C THR A 13 7.63 3.48 -29.79
N VAL A 14 7.13 2.81 -30.84
CA VAL A 14 5.94 1.96 -30.75
C VAL A 14 6.15 0.81 -29.77
N ILE A 15 7.28 0.10 -29.86
CA ILE A 15 7.61 -1.00 -28.96
C ILE A 15 7.70 -0.52 -27.51
N ALA A 16 8.35 0.63 -27.28
CA ALA A 16 8.45 1.23 -25.95
C ALA A 16 7.07 1.57 -25.37
N VAL A 17 6.19 2.17 -26.15
CA VAL A 17 4.81 2.51 -25.73
C VAL A 17 4.01 1.24 -25.41
N ILE A 18 4.05 0.22 -26.27
CA ILE A 18 3.36 -1.05 -26.03
C ILE A 18 3.87 -1.70 -24.73
N THR A 19 5.19 -1.68 -24.53
CA THR A 19 5.81 -2.25 -23.32
C THR A 19 5.32 -1.54 -22.05
N LEU A 20 5.29 -0.20 -22.06
CA LEU A 20 4.78 0.59 -20.93
C LEU A 20 3.30 0.30 -20.65
N VAL A 21 2.48 0.17 -21.69
CA VAL A 21 1.06 -0.19 -21.56
C VAL A 21 0.90 -1.59 -20.95
N LEU A 22 1.65 -2.57 -21.41
CA LEU A 22 1.58 -3.94 -20.89
C LEU A 22 2.03 -4.01 -19.42
N ILE A 23 3.11 -3.31 -19.06
CA ILE A 23 3.60 -3.25 -17.68
C ILE A 23 2.58 -2.55 -16.77
N GLY A 24 2.04 -1.41 -17.21
CA GLY A 24 1.04 -0.65 -16.46
C GLY A 24 -0.25 -1.45 -16.26
N GLY A 25 -0.77 -2.06 -17.33
CA GLY A 25 -1.97 -2.89 -17.29
C GLY A 25 -1.81 -4.12 -16.40
N ASN A 26 -0.69 -4.84 -16.51
CA ASN A 26 -0.43 -6.00 -15.65
C ASN A 26 -0.27 -5.60 -14.17
N THR A 27 0.42 -4.50 -13.88
CA THR A 27 0.58 -4.00 -12.51
C THR A 27 -0.76 -3.62 -11.90
N TRP A 28 -1.60 -2.89 -12.65
CA TRP A 28 -2.94 -2.51 -12.21
C TRP A 28 -3.85 -3.72 -11.97
N TRP A 29 -3.80 -4.72 -12.86
CA TRP A 29 -4.54 -5.97 -12.70
C TRP A 29 -4.11 -6.73 -11.44
N ARG A 30 -2.81 -6.85 -11.21
CA ARG A 30 -2.26 -7.49 -10.00
C ARG A 30 -2.66 -6.75 -8.75
N GLN A 31 -2.59 -5.41 -8.74
CA GLN A 31 -3.01 -4.58 -7.61
C GLN A 31 -4.49 -4.82 -7.27
N ARG A 32 -5.36 -4.79 -8.28
CA ARG A 32 -6.79 -5.08 -8.12
C ARG A 32 -7.02 -6.48 -7.55
N THR A 33 -6.26 -7.47 -8.02
CA THR A 33 -6.35 -8.84 -7.54
C THR A 33 -5.98 -8.94 -6.06
N GLN A 34 -4.89 -8.28 -5.62
CA GLN A 34 -4.48 -8.29 -4.22
C GLN A 34 -5.49 -7.58 -3.32
N PHE A 35 -6.06 -6.46 -3.77
CA PHE A 35 -7.12 -5.77 -3.05
C PHE A 35 -8.33 -6.68 -2.81
N HIS A 36 -8.81 -7.37 -3.86
CA HIS A 36 -9.96 -8.28 -3.72
C HIS A 36 -9.65 -9.51 -2.86
N ARG A 37 -8.40 -10.00 -2.88
CA ARG A 37 -7.96 -11.03 -1.93
C ARG A 37 -8.03 -10.53 -0.49
N GLY A 38 -7.63 -9.28 -0.24
CA GLY A 38 -7.79 -8.61 1.05
C GLY A 38 -9.25 -8.54 1.49
N GLU A 39 -10.15 -8.07 0.62
CA GLU A 39 -11.60 -8.00 0.92
C GLU A 39 -12.20 -9.39 1.20
N SER A 40 -11.79 -10.40 0.42
CA SER A 40 -12.28 -11.78 0.57
C SER A 40 -11.82 -12.40 1.89
N ALA A 41 -10.54 -12.20 2.25
CA ALA A 41 -9.99 -12.63 3.53
C ALA A 41 -10.65 -11.90 4.71
N LEU A 42 -10.90 -10.60 4.58
CA LEU A 42 -11.61 -9.82 5.60
C LEU A 42 -13.04 -10.33 5.80
N ALA A 43 -13.76 -10.64 4.72
CA ALA A 43 -15.10 -11.25 4.80
C ALA A 43 -15.08 -12.62 5.48
N ALA A 44 -14.00 -13.40 5.30
CA ALA A 44 -13.77 -14.68 5.97
C ALA A 44 -13.24 -14.53 7.41
N ARG A 45 -13.03 -13.30 7.91
CA ARG A 45 -12.37 -13.00 9.20
C ARG A 45 -10.93 -13.53 9.30
N ASP A 46 -10.29 -13.82 8.18
CA ASP A 46 -8.86 -14.09 8.11
C ASP A 46 -8.10 -12.76 8.07
N TYR A 47 -7.92 -12.16 9.24
CA TYR A 47 -7.35 -10.83 9.37
C TYR A 47 -5.90 -10.73 8.91
N LEU A 48 -5.11 -11.81 9.06
CA LEU A 48 -3.71 -11.80 8.65
C LEU A 48 -3.61 -11.81 7.12
N ALA A 49 -4.39 -12.66 6.45
CA ALA A 49 -4.47 -12.66 4.99
C ALA A 49 -5.07 -11.35 4.44
N ALA A 50 -6.02 -10.75 5.15
CA ALA A 50 -6.59 -9.45 4.80
C ALA A 50 -5.52 -8.35 4.80
N ILE A 51 -4.75 -8.25 5.89
CA ILE A 51 -3.65 -7.28 6.00
C ILE A 51 -2.66 -7.47 4.85
N ALA A 52 -2.17 -8.70 4.64
CA ALA A 52 -1.21 -8.98 3.57
C ALA A 52 -1.73 -8.62 2.17
N GLY A 53 -3.02 -8.84 1.90
CA GLY A 53 -3.65 -8.45 0.64
C GLY A 53 -3.67 -6.94 0.42
N TYR A 54 -3.98 -6.15 1.46
CA TYR A 54 -3.96 -4.70 1.39
C TYR A 54 -2.55 -4.12 1.30
N GLU A 55 -1.59 -4.66 2.05
CA GLU A 55 -0.17 -4.27 1.94
C GLU A 55 0.35 -4.50 0.52
N ALA A 56 0.09 -5.69 -0.04
CA ALA A 56 0.50 -6.01 -1.40
C ALA A 56 -0.11 -5.06 -2.45
N ALA A 57 -1.36 -4.63 -2.24
CA ALA A 57 -2.00 -3.64 -3.09
C ALA A 57 -1.41 -2.22 -2.94
N ILE A 58 -0.90 -1.85 -1.75
CA ILE A 58 -0.17 -0.58 -1.54
C ILE A 58 1.23 -0.66 -2.16
N HIS A 59 1.93 -1.77 -2.01
CA HIS A 59 3.26 -2.00 -2.59
C HIS A 59 3.28 -1.88 -4.12
N MET A 60 2.17 -2.20 -4.78
CA MET A 60 1.97 -1.98 -6.21
C MET A 60 1.57 -0.52 -6.50
N TYR A 61 2.22 0.44 -5.83
CA TYR A 61 1.89 1.85 -5.90
C TYR A 61 1.87 2.33 -7.34
N THR A 62 0.71 2.81 -7.77
CA THR A 62 0.50 3.48 -9.05
C THR A 62 -0.07 4.86 -8.75
N PRO A 63 0.61 5.95 -9.19
CA PRO A 63 0.13 7.31 -8.94
C PRO A 63 -1.33 7.49 -9.38
N GLY A 64 -2.15 8.08 -8.51
CA GLY A 64 -3.58 8.31 -8.78
C GLY A 64 -4.48 7.06 -8.65
N SER A 65 -3.95 5.91 -8.23
CA SER A 65 -4.76 4.71 -8.06
C SER A 65 -5.63 4.77 -6.80
N SER A 66 -6.94 4.68 -7.01
CA SER A 66 -7.92 4.61 -5.92
C SER A 66 -7.75 3.37 -5.03
N LEU A 67 -7.09 2.32 -5.53
CA LEU A 67 -6.93 1.06 -4.79
C LEU A 67 -5.90 1.19 -3.67
N VAL A 68 -4.86 2.01 -3.83
CA VAL A 68 -3.88 2.29 -2.76
C VAL A 68 -4.60 2.94 -1.58
N GLU A 69 -5.37 4.00 -1.86
CA GLU A 69 -6.09 4.76 -0.85
C GLU A 69 -7.19 3.92 -0.17
N ARG A 70 -7.89 3.09 -0.94
CA ARG A 70 -8.87 2.15 -0.37
C ARG A 70 -8.22 1.10 0.52
N SER A 71 -7.10 0.51 0.13
CA SER A 71 -6.35 -0.42 0.98
C SER A 71 -5.89 0.24 2.28
N ALA A 72 -5.39 1.48 2.19
CA ALA A 72 -4.96 2.25 3.35
C ALA A 72 -6.12 2.47 4.33
N ARG A 73 -7.28 2.88 3.81
CA ARG A 73 -8.50 3.05 4.60
C ARG A 73 -8.96 1.75 5.25
N ARG A 74 -8.92 0.63 4.54
CA ARG A 74 -9.27 -0.69 5.11
C ARG A 74 -8.36 -1.08 6.26
N LEU A 75 -7.05 -0.93 6.11
CA LEU A 75 -6.09 -1.18 7.19
C LEU A 75 -6.36 -0.25 8.39
N TRP A 76 -6.66 1.03 8.13
CA TRP A 76 -7.00 1.98 9.18
C TRP A 76 -8.28 1.59 9.95
N GLU A 77 -9.35 1.26 9.22
CA GLU A 77 -10.62 0.78 9.79
C GLU A 77 -10.42 -0.49 10.63
N MET A 78 -9.66 -1.45 10.13
CA MET A 78 -9.32 -2.68 10.85
C MET A 78 -8.56 -2.39 12.15
N GLY A 79 -7.55 -1.52 12.11
CA GLY A 79 -6.81 -1.11 13.30
C GLY A 79 -7.74 -0.49 14.35
N GLY A 80 -8.66 0.39 13.93
CA GLY A 80 -9.63 1.02 14.81
C GLY A 80 -10.63 0.05 15.42
N GLU A 81 -11.07 -0.96 14.65
CA GLU A 81 -11.95 -2.00 15.14
C GLU A 81 -11.25 -2.89 16.18
N PHE A 82 -9.98 -3.25 15.94
CA PHE A 82 -9.18 -3.98 16.94
C PHE A 82 -8.97 -3.17 18.21
N GLU A 83 -8.73 -1.86 18.12
CA GLU A 83 -8.69 -0.99 19.29
C GLU A 83 -10.02 -1.01 20.06
N ARG A 84 -11.16 -0.93 19.35
CA ARG A 84 -12.50 -0.87 19.96
C ARG A 84 -12.85 -2.13 20.74
N VAL A 85 -12.40 -3.30 20.27
CA VAL A 85 -12.63 -4.58 20.97
C VAL A 85 -11.54 -4.91 21.99
N GLY A 86 -10.55 -4.02 22.18
CA GLY A 86 -9.47 -4.18 23.15
C GLY A 86 -8.30 -5.06 22.68
N ASP A 87 -8.31 -5.50 21.41
CA ASP A 87 -7.24 -6.28 20.80
C ASP A 87 -6.09 -5.37 20.33
N LEU A 88 -5.39 -4.79 21.31
CA LEU A 88 -4.32 -3.81 21.06
C LEU A 88 -3.14 -4.39 20.29
N GLU A 89 -2.89 -5.70 20.40
CA GLU A 89 -1.82 -6.38 19.66
C GLU A 89 -2.13 -6.39 18.16
N ARG A 90 -3.33 -6.80 17.77
CA ARG A 90 -3.74 -6.78 16.35
C ARG A 90 -3.90 -5.37 15.81
N ALA A 91 -4.36 -4.43 16.63
CA ALA A 91 -4.38 -3.01 16.25
C ALA A 91 -2.97 -2.52 15.89
N LEU A 92 -1.99 -2.84 16.75
CA LEU A 92 -0.59 -2.46 16.56
C LEU A 92 0.04 -3.11 15.33
N ILE A 93 -0.23 -4.39 15.07
CA ILE A 93 0.19 -5.08 13.85
C ILE A 93 -0.36 -4.36 12.61
N THR A 94 -1.65 -4.03 12.63
CA THR A 94 -2.33 -3.41 11.49
C THR A 94 -1.82 -2.00 11.20
N TYR A 95 -1.63 -1.16 12.22
CA TYR A 95 -1.07 0.19 12.04
C TYR A 95 0.39 0.15 11.58
N ARG A 96 1.18 -0.80 12.08
CA ARG A 96 2.57 -1.00 11.62
C ARG A 96 2.61 -1.43 10.17
N ALA A 97 1.76 -2.37 9.75
CA ALA A 97 1.62 -2.84 8.38
C ALA A 97 1.27 -1.69 7.42
N LEU A 98 0.28 -0.86 7.78
CA LEU A 98 -0.08 0.33 7.01
C LEU A 98 1.08 1.30 6.85
N ARG A 99 1.75 1.63 7.96
CA ARG A 99 2.92 2.52 7.97
C ARG A 99 4.05 1.97 7.11
N SER A 100 4.44 0.70 7.32
CA SER A 100 5.54 0.08 6.59
C SER A 100 5.25 0.00 5.10
N SER A 101 4.01 -0.26 4.72
CA SER A 101 3.60 -0.33 3.31
C SER A 101 3.90 0.97 2.57
N PHE A 102 3.57 2.12 3.16
CA PHE A 102 3.89 3.42 2.56
C PHE A 102 5.37 3.79 2.63
N CYS A 103 6.08 3.38 3.69
CA CYS A 103 7.53 3.55 3.74
C CYS A 103 8.25 2.72 2.65
N ALA A 104 7.74 1.52 2.32
CA ALA A 104 8.33 0.61 1.35
C ALA A 104 8.23 1.09 -0.10
N VAL A 105 7.24 1.92 -0.42
CA VAL A 105 7.05 2.50 -1.76
C VAL A 105 7.63 3.90 -1.91
N ARG A 106 8.44 4.35 -0.96
CA ARG A 106 9.16 5.62 -1.06
C ARG A 106 10.19 5.55 -2.17
N TRP A 107 10.15 6.54 -3.06
CA TRP A 107 11.16 6.74 -4.10
C TRP A 107 11.58 8.21 -4.12
N LEU A 108 11.23 8.97 -5.16
CA LEU A 108 11.42 10.41 -5.29
C LEU A 108 10.48 11.24 -4.41
N VAL A 109 9.29 10.70 -4.11
CA VAL A 109 8.29 11.33 -3.24
C VAL A 109 7.87 10.30 -2.19
N GLN A 110 7.48 10.77 -0.99
CA GLN A 110 6.87 9.94 0.04
C GLN A 110 5.34 9.89 -0.19
N PRO A 111 4.78 8.79 -0.72
CA PRO A 111 3.34 8.63 -0.74
C PRO A 111 2.80 8.38 0.68
N GLY A 112 1.57 8.83 0.94
CA GLY A 112 0.85 8.50 2.17
C GLY A 112 1.42 9.13 3.45
N GLU A 113 2.02 10.33 3.38
CA GLU A 113 2.53 11.03 4.57
C GLU A 113 1.46 11.18 5.67
N GLU A 114 0.23 11.50 5.29
CA GLU A 114 -0.90 11.60 6.24
C GLU A 114 -1.16 10.27 6.96
N TRP A 115 -1.12 9.15 6.22
CA TRP A 115 -1.28 7.80 6.76
C TRP A 115 -0.13 7.44 7.71
N ILE A 116 1.11 7.74 7.33
CA ILE A 116 2.30 7.49 8.15
C ILE A 116 2.19 8.25 9.48
N ALA A 117 1.90 9.56 9.42
CA ALA A 117 1.78 10.40 10.60
C ALA A 117 0.61 9.95 11.51
N ALA A 118 -0.51 9.54 10.92
CA ALA A 118 -1.65 9.00 11.67
C ALA A 118 -1.30 7.68 12.38
N CYS A 119 -0.62 6.76 11.69
CA CYS A 119 -0.14 5.52 12.28
C CYS A 119 0.88 5.76 13.39
N ASP A 120 1.83 6.68 13.21
CA ASP A 120 2.82 7.01 14.24
C ASP A 120 2.17 7.47 15.55
N ARG A 121 1.15 8.34 15.46
CA ARG A 121 0.36 8.76 16.62
C ARG A 121 -0.34 7.59 17.30
N LYS A 122 -1.01 6.73 16.51
CA LYS A 122 -1.74 5.57 17.03
C LYS A 122 -0.85 4.53 17.68
N ILE A 123 0.27 4.20 17.05
CA ILE A 123 1.28 3.28 17.57
C ILE A 123 1.82 3.81 18.90
N ALA A 124 2.19 5.10 18.97
CA ALA A 124 2.69 5.70 20.20
C ALA A 124 1.63 5.75 21.32
N GLU A 125 0.36 5.97 20.98
CA GLU A 125 -0.75 5.89 21.92
C GLU A 125 -0.94 4.48 22.50
N ILE A 126 -0.99 3.45 21.64
CA ILE A 126 -1.17 2.06 22.05
C ILE A 126 0.00 1.60 22.92
N LEU A 127 1.24 1.91 22.54
CA LEU A 127 2.43 1.55 23.30
C LEU A 127 2.43 2.18 24.70
N ARG A 128 2.00 3.45 24.84
CA ARG A 128 1.85 4.09 26.16
C ARG A 128 0.81 3.39 27.01
N ARG A 129 -0.33 2.98 26.45
CA ARG A 129 -1.37 2.21 27.17
C ARG A 129 -0.84 0.86 27.66
N GLN A 130 0.14 0.28 26.95
CA GLN A 130 0.81 -0.97 27.33
C GLN A 130 2.02 -0.76 28.26
N GLY A 131 2.29 0.47 28.72
CA GLY A 131 3.40 0.76 29.64
C GLY A 131 4.78 0.86 28.98
N TYR A 132 4.86 0.85 27.64
CA TYR A 132 6.11 1.09 26.94
C TYR A 132 6.41 2.59 26.83
N ALA A 133 7.65 2.98 27.11
CA ALA A 133 8.12 4.34 26.88
C ALA A 133 8.07 4.66 25.37
N PRO A 134 7.64 5.87 24.97
CA PRO A 134 7.62 6.25 23.57
C PRO A 134 9.03 6.20 22.98
N ALA A 135 9.18 5.60 21.80
CA ALA A 135 10.43 5.63 21.07
C ALA A 135 10.79 7.08 20.73
N ALA A 136 12.07 7.44 20.83
CA ALA A 136 12.54 8.76 20.44
C ALA A 136 12.16 9.05 18.97
N PRO A 137 11.73 10.29 18.64
CA PRO A 137 11.45 10.65 17.26
C PRO A 137 12.70 10.40 16.39
N ARG A 138 12.50 9.79 15.21
CA ARG A 138 13.54 9.63 14.18
C ARG A 138 13.55 10.82 13.25
#